data_AF-A0A929TJL6-F1
#
_entry.id   AF-A0A929TJL6-F1
#
_cell.length_a   1.000
_cell.length_b   1.000
_cell.length_c   1.000
_cell.angle_alpha   90.00
_cell.angle_beta   90.00
_cell.angle_gamma   90.00
#
_symmetry.space_group_name_H-M   'P 1'
#
loop_
_entity.id
_entity.type
_entity.pdbx_description
1 polymer ?
#
loop_
_entity_poly.entity_id
_entity_poly.type
_entity_poly.pdbx_seq_one_letter_code
_entity_poly.pdbx_strand_id
1 'polypeptide(L)'
;VFHSIFLDYNILGGMPAVVKEYIERNTFEGSLDTQKQLIADYKEDIRKYASGIDQTRILKVFHRVAPQLARENKKFQITKVASGARFRDYRGCAEWLVDAGMVNICYNMEFPELPLLGNYNPDAFKLYFADTGLLVSMLDDESQEDLRANKNLGVYKGALYENMVAEALVKQGYKLFYYKKEDSTLEEDFFIRSTASLIPVEVKAKSGRAKSWKR
;
A
#
# COMPACT_ATOMS: atom_id res chain seq x y z
N VAL A 1 11.62 -23.34 -3.07
CA VAL A 1 10.95 -23.36 -1.75
C VAL A 1 10.58 -21.95 -1.29
N PHE A 2 11.54 -21.08 -0.93
CA PHE A 2 11.23 -19.73 -0.40
C PHE A 2 10.39 -18.82 -1.31
N HIS A 3 10.56 -18.91 -2.64
CA HIS A 3 9.76 -18.11 -3.56
C HIS A 3 8.26 -18.45 -3.52
N SER A 4 7.90 -19.73 -3.38
CA SER A 4 6.50 -20.14 -3.29
C SER A 4 5.87 -19.60 -2.01
N ILE A 5 6.53 -19.82 -0.88
CA ILE A 5 6.06 -19.36 0.45
C ILE A 5 5.92 -17.84 0.47
N PHE A 6 6.86 -17.12 -0.15
CA PHE A 6 6.76 -15.67 -0.29
C PHE A 6 5.49 -15.28 -1.08
N LEU A 7 5.23 -15.89 -2.23
CA LEU A 7 4.01 -15.60 -3.00
C LEU A 7 2.74 -15.97 -2.22
N ASP A 8 2.75 -17.09 -1.49
CA ASP A 8 1.63 -17.50 -0.65
C ASP A 8 1.35 -16.45 0.44
N TYR A 9 2.40 -15.94 1.11
CA TYR A 9 2.28 -14.84 2.07
C TYR A 9 1.78 -13.54 1.43
N ASN A 10 2.21 -13.19 0.20
CA ASN A 10 1.69 -12.00 -0.48
C ASN A 10 0.17 -12.08 -0.71
N ILE A 11 -0.36 -13.29 -0.98
CA ILE A 11 -1.78 -13.53 -1.20
C ILE A 11 -2.56 -13.55 0.12
N LEU A 12 -2.01 -14.17 1.16
CA LEU A 12 -2.65 -14.30 2.47
C LEU A 12 -2.60 -13.03 3.30
N GLY A 13 -1.49 -12.30 3.24
CA GLY A 13 -1.15 -11.25 4.19
C GLY A 13 -0.71 -11.81 5.55
N GLY A 14 -0.62 -10.91 6.53
CA GLY A 14 -0.24 -11.18 7.91
C GLY A 14 -1.40 -11.17 8.91
N MET A 15 -2.65 -11.01 8.46
CA MET A 15 -3.83 -11.04 9.35
C MET A 15 -3.92 -12.39 10.10
N PRO A 16 -3.91 -12.41 11.44
CA PRO A 16 -3.81 -13.66 12.21
C PRO A 16 -4.90 -14.68 11.92
N ALA A 17 -6.15 -14.23 11.72
CA ALA A 17 -7.27 -15.11 11.40
C ALA A 17 -7.06 -15.84 10.05
N VAL A 18 -6.58 -15.11 9.04
CA VAL A 18 -6.31 -15.64 7.69
C VAL A 18 -5.15 -16.63 7.72
N VAL A 19 -4.05 -16.27 8.39
CA VAL A 19 -2.86 -17.13 8.50
C VAL A 19 -3.19 -18.41 9.27
N LYS A 20 -3.95 -18.30 10.37
CA LYS A 20 -4.38 -19.45 11.17
C LYS A 20 -5.20 -20.43 10.32
N GLU A 21 -6.20 -19.94 9.59
CA GLU A 21 -7.04 -20.78 8.74
C GLU A 21 -6.22 -21.51 7.66
N TYR A 22 -5.27 -20.80 7.03
CA TYR A 22 -4.38 -21.41 6.04
C TYR A 22 -3.49 -22.49 6.65
N ILE A 23 -2.92 -22.27 7.84
CA ILE A 23 -2.06 -23.27 8.51
C ILE A 23 -2.88 -24.51 8.91
N GLU A 24 -4.09 -24.33 9.42
CA GLU A 24 -4.96 -25.43 9.86
C GLU A 24 -5.47 -26.28 8.70
N ARG A 25 -5.79 -25.66 7.55
CA ARG A 25 -6.33 -26.36 6.38
C ARG A 25 -5.27 -26.78 5.37
N ASN A 26 -4.11 -26.14 5.38
CA ASN A 26 -3.05 -26.27 4.38
C ASN A 26 -3.52 -26.01 2.94
N THR A 27 -4.54 -25.15 2.78
CA THR A 27 -5.11 -24.72 1.49
C THR A 27 -5.52 -23.25 1.58
N PHE A 28 -5.73 -22.60 0.43
CA PHE A 28 -6.27 -21.24 0.36
C PHE A 28 -7.80 -21.18 0.59
N GLU A 29 -8.46 -22.32 0.76
CA GLU A 29 -9.91 -22.41 0.88
C GLU A 29 -10.42 -21.63 2.10
N GLY A 30 -11.38 -20.74 1.89
CA GLY A 30 -11.95 -19.85 2.93
C GLY A 30 -11.11 -18.61 3.25
N SER A 31 -9.81 -18.59 2.91
CA SER A 31 -8.94 -17.44 3.22
C SER A 31 -9.41 -16.13 2.58
N LEU A 32 -10.01 -16.19 1.39
CA LEU A 32 -10.56 -15.02 0.72
C LEU A 32 -11.81 -14.49 1.44
N ASP A 33 -12.70 -15.37 1.88
CA ASP A 33 -13.92 -14.99 2.59
C ASP A 33 -13.56 -14.33 3.92
N THR A 34 -12.58 -14.88 4.64
CA THR A 34 -12.04 -14.27 5.86
C THR A 34 -11.45 -12.89 5.60
N GLN A 35 -10.68 -12.70 4.53
CA GLN A 35 -10.17 -11.38 4.14
C GLN A 35 -11.30 -10.39 3.79
N LYS A 36 -12.30 -10.84 3.02
CA LYS A 36 -13.47 -10.02 2.65
C LYS A 36 -14.28 -9.62 3.89
N GLN A 37 -14.42 -10.53 4.85
CA GLN A 37 -15.07 -10.24 6.13
C GLN A 37 -14.28 -9.20 6.93
N LEU A 38 -12.96 -9.32 7.04
CA LEU A 38 -12.12 -8.33 7.71
C LEU A 38 -12.23 -6.94 7.06
N ILE A 39 -12.30 -6.87 5.73
CA ILE A 39 -12.57 -5.62 5.00
C ILE A 39 -13.96 -5.07 5.32
N ALA A 40 -14.98 -5.93 5.48
CA ALA A 40 -16.32 -5.51 5.87
C ALA A 40 -16.32 -4.94 7.29
N ASP A 41 -15.63 -5.59 8.22
CA ASP A 41 -15.48 -5.15 9.61
C ASP A 41 -14.78 -3.78 9.68
N TYR A 42 -13.72 -3.57 8.89
CA TYR A 42 -13.06 -2.26 8.79
C TYR A 42 -14.01 -1.16 8.28
N LYS A 43 -14.88 -1.48 7.33
CA LYS A 43 -15.88 -0.52 6.83
C LYS A 43 -16.92 -0.20 7.90
N GLU A 44 -17.36 -1.18 8.69
CA GLU A 44 -18.24 -0.96 9.83
C GLU A 44 -17.57 -0.11 10.91
N ASP A 45 -16.29 -0.35 11.21
CA ASP A 45 -15.54 0.48 12.15
C ASP A 45 -15.41 1.92 11.65
N ILE A 46 -15.10 2.14 10.37
CA ILE A 46 -15.14 3.49 9.77
C ILE A 46 -16.53 4.12 9.98
N ARG A 47 -17.61 3.37 9.74
CA ARG A 47 -18.99 3.87 9.92
C ARG A 47 -19.32 4.21 11.37
N LYS A 48 -18.71 3.52 12.32
CA LYS A 48 -18.93 3.70 13.75
C LYS A 48 -18.12 4.85 14.34
N TYR A 49 -16.86 5.02 13.91
CA TYR A 49 -15.93 5.97 14.53
C TYR A 49 -15.79 7.30 13.76
N ALA A 50 -16.21 7.37 12.50
CA ALA A 50 -16.29 8.62 11.76
C ALA A 50 -17.75 9.13 11.70
N SER A 51 -17.94 10.44 11.73
CA SER A 51 -19.27 11.06 11.75
C SER A 51 -19.59 11.84 10.47
N GLY A 52 -20.81 11.67 9.95
CA GLY A 52 -21.39 12.54 8.93
C GLY A 52 -20.65 12.55 7.60
N ILE A 53 -20.24 13.73 7.13
CA ILE A 53 -19.58 13.88 5.82
C ILE A 53 -18.21 13.20 5.79
N ASP A 54 -17.47 13.20 6.90
CA ASP A 54 -16.12 12.64 6.96
C ASP A 54 -16.14 11.12 6.88
N GLN A 55 -17.14 10.47 7.48
CA GLN A 55 -17.40 9.03 7.30
C GLN A 55 -17.49 8.64 5.83
N THR A 56 -18.29 9.37 5.05
CA THR A 56 -18.45 9.12 3.61
C THR A 56 -17.15 9.36 2.85
N ARG A 57 -16.37 10.37 3.23
CA ARG A 57 -15.09 10.69 2.56
C ARG A 57 -14.01 9.65 2.88
N ILE A 58 -13.89 9.22 4.13
CA ILE A 58 -12.95 8.17 4.57
C ILE A 58 -13.22 6.87 3.81
N LEU A 59 -14.49 6.44 3.73
CA LEU A 59 -14.86 5.26 2.93
C LEU A 59 -14.46 5.42 1.46
N LYS A 60 -14.70 6.60 0.87
CA LYS A 60 -14.29 6.87 -0.52
C LYS A 60 -12.77 6.82 -0.71
N VAL A 61 -11.99 7.34 0.25
CA VAL A 61 -10.52 7.25 0.21
C VAL A 61 -10.10 5.78 0.29
N PHE A 62 -10.61 5.04 1.27
CA PHE A 62 -10.29 3.62 1.49
C PHE A 62 -10.56 2.78 0.24
N HIS A 63 -11.74 2.92 -0.39
CA HIS A 63 -12.09 2.22 -1.62
C HIS A 63 -11.20 2.58 -2.82
N ARG A 64 -10.55 3.74 -2.80
CA ARG A 64 -9.71 4.23 -3.91
C ARG A 64 -8.23 3.91 -3.71
N VAL A 65 -7.81 3.28 -2.62
CA VAL A 65 -6.41 2.90 -2.39
C VAL A 65 -5.96 1.86 -3.42
N ALA A 66 -6.58 0.67 -3.45
CA ALA A 66 -6.16 -0.41 -4.35
C ALA A 66 -6.23 -0.01 -5.85
N PRO A 67 -7.31 0.61 -6.36
CA PRO A 67 -7.38 1.00 -7.77
C PRO A 67 -6.39 2.10 -8.18
N GLN A 68 -5.90 2.90 -7.24
CA GLN A 68 -4.89 3.93 -7.53
C GLN A 68 -3.47 3.38 -7.46
N LEU A 69 -3.19 2.44 -6.56
CA LEU A 69 -1.93 1.72 -6.52
C LEU A 69 -1.65 0.91 -7.80
N ALA A 70 -2.71 0.38 -8.42
CA ALA A 70 -2.63 -0.39 -9.66
C ALA A 70 -2.28 0.45 -10.91
N ARG A 71 -2.26 1.78 -10.80
CA ARG A 71 -1.93 2.68 -11.91
C ARG A 71 -0.41 2.80 -12.06
N GLU A 72 0.01 3.22 -13.26
CA GLU A 72 1.41 3.60 -13.50
C GLU A 72 1.84 4.75 -12.59
N ASN A 73 1.02 5.81 -12.49
CA ASN A 73 1.20 6.87 -11.50
C ASN A 73 0.50 6.50 -10.18
N LYS A 74 1.30 6.13 -9.19
CA LYS A 74 0.84 5.72 -7.86
C LYS A 74 0.60 6.88 -6.88
N LYS A 75 0.91 8.13 -7.26
CA LYS A 75 0.54 9.30 -6.45
C LYS A 75 -0.98 9.30 -6.27
N PHE A 76 -1.43 9.35 -5.02
CA PHE A 76 -2.84 9.32 -4.69
C PHE A 76 -3.52 10.63 -5.14
N GLN A 77 -4.40 10.52 -6.12
CA GLN A 77 -5.10 11.63 -6.75
C GLN A 77 -6.44 11.87 -6.07
N ILE A 78 -6.49 12.81 -5.13
CA ILE A 78 -7.71 13.21 -4.41
C ILE A 78 -8.83 13.63 -5.38
N THR A 79 -8.48 14.31 -6.48
CA THR A 79 -9.44 14.72 -7.53
C THR A 79 -10.11 13.55 -8.25
N LYS A 80 -9.52 12.34 -8.20
CA LYS A 80 -10.13 11.10 -8.73
C LYS A 80 -11.00 10.37 -7.71
N VAL A 81 -11.01 10.82 -6.45
CA VAL A 81 -11.87 10.25 -5.40
C VAL A 81 -13.27 10.86 -5.46
N ALA A 82 -13.40 12.18 -5.62
CA ALA A 82 -14.66 12.85 -5.85
C ALA A 82 -14.49 14.18 -6.61
N SER A 83 -15.50 14.56 -7.40
CA SER A 83 -15.54 15.88 -8.04
C SER A 83 -15.63 16.99 -6.99
N GLY A 84 -14.85 18.07 -7.16
CA GLY A 84 -14.78 19.17 -6.19
C GLY A 84 -14.10 18.82 -4.86
N ALA A 85 -13.42 17.67 -4.77
CA ALA A 85 -12.70 17.26 -3.57
C ALA A 85 -11.62 18.30 -3.19
N ARG A 86 -11.75 18.88 -2.00
CA ARG A 86 -10.72 19.77 -1.44
C ARG A 86 -9.60 18.93 -0.86
N PHE A 87 -8.37 19.30 -1.19
CA PHE A 87 -7.18 18.56 -0.76
C PHE A 87 -7.13 18.34 0.76
N ARG A 88 -7.29 19.42 1.53
CA ARG A 88 -7.26 19.40 3.00
C ARG A 88 -8.23 18.38 3.63
N ASP A 89 -9.47 18.33 3.14
CA ASP A 89 -10.52 17.47 3.68
C ASP A 89 -10.20 15.98 3.45
N TYR A 90 -9.69 15.65 2.27
CA TYR A 90 -9.36 14.27 1.89
C TYR A 90 -7.99 13.82 2.42
N ARG A 91 -7.07 14.75 2.65
CA ARG A 91 -5.82 14.47 3.38
C ARG A 91 -6.13 14.02 4.82
N GLY A 92 -6.99 14.75 5.53
CA GLY A 92 -7.42 14.34 6.88
C GLY A 92 -8.07 12.95 6.90
N CYS A 93 -8.79 12.59 5.84
CA CYS A 93 -9.35 11.24 5.69
C CYS A 93 -8.25 10.17 5.51
N ALA A 94 -7.19 10.47 4.78
CA ALA A 94 -6.06 9.55 4.61
C ALA A 94 -5.27 9.40 5.92
N GLU A 95 -5.03 10.50 6.64
CA GLU A 95 -4.39 10.50 7.96
C GLU A 95 -5.21 9.67 8.97
N TRP A 96 -6.53 9.81 8.97
CA TRP A 96 -7.41 8.98 9.81
C TRP A 96 -7.25 7.48 9.52
N LEU A 97 -7.15 7.08 8.25
CA LEU A 97 -6.95 5.67 7.88
C LEU A 97 -5.57 5.14 8.31
N VAL A 98 -4.55 6.02 8.35
CA VAL A 98 -3.22 5.69 8.87
C VAL A 98 -3.29 5.48 10.38
N ASP A 99 -3.94 6.39 11.11
CA ASP A 99 -4.12 6.30 12.55
C ASP A 99 -4.93 5.06 12.95
N ALA A 100 -5.90 4.67 12.13
CA ALA A 100 -6.68 3.44 12.28
C ALA A 100 -5.88 2.16 11.93
N GLY A 101 -4.64 2.28 11.44
CA GLY A 101 -3.79 1.14 11.08
C GLY A 101 -4.23 0.39 9.82
N MET A 102 -5.08 1.00 8.98
CA MET A 102 -5.60 0.35 7.77
C MET A 102 -4.67 0.54 6.57
N VAL A 103 -3.97 1.67 6.51
CA VAL A 103 -3.07 2.05 5.42
C VAL A 103 -1.80 2.69 5.94
N ASN A 104 -0.76 2.72 5.11
CA ASN A 104 0.50 3.38 5.32
C ASN A 104 0.67 4.50 4.30
N ILE A 105 1.01 5.70 4.77
CA ILE A 105 1.28 6.85 3.90
C ILE A 105 2.76 6.93 3.54
N CYS A 106 3.06 7.18 2.27
CA CYS A 106 4.40 7.39 1.76
C CYS A 106 4.47 8.76 1.08
N TYR A 107 5.21 9.70 1.67
CA TYR A 107 5.29 11.08 1.17
C TYR A 107 6.37 11.26 0.09
N ASN A 108 6.10 12.13 -0.89
CA ASN A 108 7.10 12.53 -1.88
C ASN A 108 8.07 13.50 -1.24
N MET A 109 9.36 13.25 -1.37
CA MET A 109 10.39 14.18 -0.97
C MET A 109 10.49 15.35 -1.96
N GLU A 110 10.84 16.54 -1.48
CA GLU A 110 11.14 17.67 -2.38
C GLU A 110 12.53 17.50 -3.00
N PHE A 111 13.48 17.03 -2.20
CA PHE A 111 14.84 16.67 -2.59
C PHE A 111 15.20 15.30 -2.00
N PRO A 112 16.00 14.45 -2.66
CA PRO A 112 16.39 13.15 -2.11
C PRO A 112 17.55 13.28 -1.09
N GLU A 113 17.37 14.08 -0.04
CA GLU A 113 18.37 14.36 0.99
C GLU A 113 17.78 14.47 2.40
N LEU A 114 18.66 14.41 3.42
CA LEU A 114 18.27 14.59 4.81
C LEU A 114 18.07 16.08 5.15
N PRO A 115 17.19 16.44 6.10
CA PRO A 115 16.36 15.55 6.91
C PRO A 115 15.00 15.23 6.28
N LEU A 116 14.57 13.96 6.36
CA LEU A 116 13.29 13.49 5.80
C LEU A 116 12.06 14.32 6.22
N LEU A 117 11.90 14.58 7.53
CA LEU A 117 10.71 15.27 8.07
C LEU A 117 10.64 16.76 7.74
N GLY A 118 11.73 17.36 7.28
CA GLY A 118 11.75 18.75 6.81
C GLY A 118 11.70 18.87 5.29
N ASN A 119 11.68 17.74 4.57
CA ASN A 119 11.94 17.67 3.15
C ASN A 119 10.92 16.73 2.46
N TYR A 120 9.64 17.02 2.66
CA TYR A 120 8.57 16.30 1.98
C TYR A 120 7.41 17.21 1.63
N ASN A 121 6.76 16.90 0.51
CA ASN A 121 5.55 17.58 0.09
C ASN A 121 4.34 16.88 0.72
N PRO A 122 3.63 17.53 1.66
CA PRO A 122 2.46 16.95 2.31
C PRO A 122 1.30 16.72 1.32
N ASP A 123 1.33 17.38 0.16
CA ASP A 123 0.31 17.32 -0.86
C ASP A 123 0.54 16.23 -1.92
N ALA A 124 1.67 15.51 -1.82
CA ALA A 124 2.05 14.45 -2.73
C ALA A 124 2.43 13.19 -1.96
N PHE A 125 1.53 12.21 -1.94
CA PHE A 125 1.74 10.95 -1.25
C PHE A 125 1.18 9.76 -2.03
N LYS A 126 1.70 8.56 -1.73
CA LYS A 126 1.14 7.26 -2.09
C LYS A 126 0.48 6.66 -0.84
N LEU A 127 -0.54 5.81 -1.01
CA LEU A 127 -1.17 5.06 0.09
C LEU A 127 -1.02 3.56 -0.18
N TYR A 128 -0.46 2.84 0.78
CA TYR A 128 -0.30 1.38 0.76
C TYR A 128 -1.21 0.76 1.81
N PHE A 129 -1.78 -0.43 1.59
CA PHE A 129 -2.47 -1.16 2.66
C PHE A 129 -1.46 -1.60 3.74
N ALA A 130 -1.92 -1.63 4.99
CA ALA A 130 -1.13 -2.16 6.10
C ALA A 130 -0.92 -3.68 6.05
N ASP A 131 -1.69 -4.38 5.19
CA ASP A 131 -1.62 -5.81 4.98
C ASP A 131 -1.81 -6.15 3.48
N THR A 132 -0.88 -6.89 2.89
CA THR A 132 -0.96 -7.27 1.46
C THR A 132 -2.12 -8.19 1.12
N GLY A 133 -2.55 -9.05 2.04
CA GLY A 133 -3.71 -9.92 1.84
C GLY A 133 -5.01 -9.13 1.77
N LEU A 134 -5.12 -8.07 2.59
CA LEU A 134 -6.22 -7.12 2.49
C LEU A 134 -6.21 -6.34 1.17
N LEU A 135 -5.04 -5.94 0.66
CA LEU A 135 -4.93 -5.37 -0.69
C LEU A 135 -5.41 -6.35 -1.78
N VAL A 136 -4.99 -7.62 -1.71
CA VAL A 136 -5.43 -8.67 -2.65
C VAL A 136 -6.95 -8.85 -2.60
N SER A 137 -7.55 -8.82 -1.41
CA SER A 137 -9.00 -8.93 -1.22
C SER A 137 -9.81 -7.76 -1.79
N MET A 138 -9.14 -6.64 -2.12
CA MET A 138 -9.75 -5.45 -2.73
C MET A 138 -9.67 -5.44 -4.26
N LEU A 139 -9.04 -6.45 -4.87
CA LEU A 139 -9.04 -6.68 -6.31
C LEU A 139 -10.37 -7.27 -6.78
N ASP A 140 -10.61 -7.28 -8.10
CA ASP A 140 -11.74 -7.97 -8.72
C ASP A 140 -11.67 -9.49 -8.52
N ASP A 141 -12.82 -10.15 -8.56
CA ASP A 141 -12.95 -11.58 -8.25
C ASP A 141 -12.13 -12.43 -9.23
N GLU A 142 -12.12 -12.08 -10.52
CA GLU A 142 -11.33 -12.78 -11.55
C GLU A 142 -9.82 -12.69 -11.26
N SER A 143 -9.33 -11.52 -10.87
CA SER A 143 -7.93 -11.35 -10.46
C SER A 143 -7.60 -12.17 -9.21
N GLN A 144 -8.51 -12.28 -8.25
CA GLN A 144 -8.31 -13.06 -7.02
C GLN A 144 -8.24 -14.56 -7.29
N GLU A 145 -9.10 -15.06 -8.18
CA GLU A 145 -9.08 -16.46 -8.61
C GLU A 145 -7.78 -16.80 -9.33
N ASP A 146 -7.37 -15.98 -10.30
CA ASP A 146 -6.13 -16.19 -11.07
C ASP A 146 -4.87 -16.12 -10.18
N LEU A 147 -4.87 -15.21 -9.20
CA LEU A 147 -3.81 -15.12 -8.19
C LEU A 147 -3.68 -16.40 -7.36
N ARG A 148 -4.78 -17.01 -6.94
CA ARG A 148 -4.77 -18.18 -6.07
C ARG A 148 -4.53 -19.48 -6.83
N ALA A 149 -5.12 -19.61 -8.00
CA ALA A 149 -4.98 -20.80 -8.84
C ALA A 149 -3.61 -20.84 -9.54
N ASN A 150 -3.19 -19.71 -10.13
CA ASN A 150 -2.06 -19.66 -11.04
C ASN A 150 -0.87 -18.85 -10.51
N LYS A 151 -0.98 -18.21 -9.33
CA LYS A 151 0.01 -17.27 -8.79
C LYS A 151 0.33 -16.14 -9.76
N ASN A 152 -0.63 -15.80 -10.63
CA ASN A 152 -0.45 -14.79 -11.66
C ASN A 152 -0.83 -13.41 -11.10
N LEU A 153 0.20 -12.60 -10.84
CA LEU A 153 0.03 -11.25 -10.30
C LEU A 153 -0.43 -10.21 -11.35
N GLY A 154 -0.41 -10.58 -12.64
CA GLY A 154 -0.90 -9.75 -13.74
C GLY A 154 -0.36 -8.31 -13.71
N VAL A 155 -1.26 -7.36 -13.94
CA VAL A 155 -0.98 -5.92 -13.91
C VAL A 155 -0.72 -5.40 -12.49
N TYR A 156 -1.20 -6.09 -11.46
CA TYR A 156 -1.06 -5.69 -10.05
C TYR A 156 0.31 -6.05 -9.45
N LYS A 157 1.15 -6.79 -10.19
CA LYS A 157 2.46 -7.23 -9.71
C LYS A 157 3.29 -6.08 -9.14
N GLY A 158 3.42 -4.96 -9.84
CA GLY A 158 4.18 -3.82 -9.32
C GLY A 158 3.61 -3.29 -8.00
N ALA A 159 2.29 -3.06 -7.96
CA ALA A 159 1.58 -2.55 -6.79
C ALA A 159 1.70 -3.48 -5.58
N LEU A 160 1.57 -4.80 -5.77
CA LEU A 160 1.66 -5.78 -4.69
C LEU A 160 3.06 -5.86 -4.09
N TYR A 161 4.10 -5.88 -4.92
CA TYR A 161 5.48 -5.89 -4.43
C TYR A 161 5.85 -4.60 -3.71
N GLU A 162 5.42 -3.44 -4.22
CA GLU A 162 5.61 -2.17 -3.51
C GLU A 162 4.87 -2.14 -2.18
N ASN A 163 3.61 -2.64 -2.13
CA ASN A 163 2.85 -2.72 -0.90
C ASN A 163 3.52 -3.64 0.13
N MET A 164 4.05 -4.79 -0.31
CA MET A 164 4.78 -5.72 0.53
C MET A 164 6.04 -5.07 1.15
N VAL A 165 6.81 -4.33 0.34
CA VAL A 165 7.99 -3.62 0.82
C VAL A 165 7.59 -2.50 1.78
N ALA A 166 6.56 -1.71 1.45
CA ALA A 166 6.01 -0.67 2.32
C ALA A 166 5.58 -1.24 3.69
N GLU A 167 4.81 -2.34 3.68
CA GLU A 167 4.38 -3.06 4.88
C GLU A 167 5.58 -3.51 5.72
N ALA A 168 6.56 -4.17 5.10
CA ALA A 168 7.75 -4.66 5.79
C ALA A 168 8.57 -3.52 6.43
N LEU A 169 8.74 -2.40 5.71
CA LEU A 169 9.44 -1.23 6.20
C LEU A 169 8.73 -0.59 7.41
N VAL A 170 7.41 -0.43 7.34
CA VAL A 170 6.63 0.13 8.46
C VAL A 170 6.67 -0.79 9.68
N LYS A 171 6.56 -2.12 9.48
CA LYS A 171 6.68 -3.10 10.57
C LYS A 171 8.06 -3.09 11.24
N GLN A 172 9.10 -2.66 10.54
CA GLN A 172 10.45 -2.43 11.08
C GLN A 172 10.63 -1.04 11.72
N GLY A 173 9.59 -0.20 11.76
CA GLY A 173 9.60 1.13 12.36
C GLY A 173 10.07 2.25 11.43
N TYR A 174 10.24 2.00 10.14
CA TYR A 174 10.57 3.05 9.17
C TYR A 174 9.34 3.85 8.75
N LYS A 175 9.51 5.16 8.63
CA LYS A 175 8.57 6.02 7.91
C LYS A 175 8.84 5.92 6.41
N LEU A 176 7.79 5.98 5.60
CA LEU A 176 7.89 5.81 4.15
C LEU A 176 8.03 7.17 3.45
N PHE A 177 9.04 7.27 2.59
CA PHE A 177 9.28 8.42 1.72
C PHE A 177 9.66 7.90 0.34
N TYR A 178 9.18 8.53 -0.72
CA TYR A 178 9.59 8.24 -2.09
C TYR A 178 10.11 9.53 -2.72
N TYR A 179 10.74 9.43 -3.89
CA TYR A 179 11.07 10.62 -4.68
C TYR A 179 10.65 10.41 -6.12
N LYS A 180 10.02 11.42 -6.70
CA LYS A 180 9.75 11.48 -8.14
C LYS A 180 9.87 12.91 -8.63
N LYS A 181 10.72 13.13 -9.63
CA LYS A 181 10.78 14.40 -10.36
C LYS A 181 9.52 14.62 -11.19
N GLU A 182 9.13 15.88 -11.37
CA GLU A 182 7.97 16.25 -12.19
C GLU A 182 8.10 15.76 -13.65
N ASP A 183 9.31 15.80 -14.21
CA ASP A 183 9.63 15.30 -15.55
C ASP A 183 9.75 13.77 -15.62
N SER A 184 9.55 13.06 -14.51
CA SER A 184 9.67 11.61 -14.36
C SER A 184 11.03 11.02 -14.77
N THR A 185 12.09 11.84 -14.86
CA THR A 185 13.44 11.38 -15.22
C THR A 185 14.14 10.63 -14.09
N LEU A 186 13.70 10.86 -12.85
CA LEU A 186 14.20 10.20 -11.65
C LEU A 186 13.02 9.84 -10.74
N GLU A 187 12.91 8.56 -10.42
CA GLU A 187 11.94 8.00 -9.47
C GLU A 187 12.67 6.96 -8.61
N GLU A 188 12.41 6.99 -7.31
CA GLU A 188 12.79 5.95 -6.35
C GLU A 188 11.59 5.60 -5.51
N ASP A 189 11.36 4.30 -5.33
CA ASP A 189 10.16 3.79 -4.67
C ASP A 189 10.13 4.13 -3.17
N PHE A 190 11.27 3.96 -2.49
CA PHE A 190 11.38 4.26 -1.06
C PHE A 190 12.76 4.80 -0.68
N PHE A 191 12.81 5.59 0.38
CA PHE A 191 14.03 5.92 1.12
C PHE A 191 13.88 5.52 2.58
N ILE A 192 14.90 4.84 3.08
CA ILE A 192 15.06 4.56 4.51
C ILE A 192 16.21 5.39 5.07
N ARG A 193 16.06 5.81 6.31
CA ARG A 193 17.10 6.55 7.03
C ARG A 193 17.86 5.60 7.95
N SER A 194 19.18 5.60 7.82
CA SER A 194 20.09 5.12 8.87
C SER A 194 20.55 6.29 9.75
N THR A 195 21.31 6.02 10.81
CA THR A 195 21.91 7.07 11.66
C THR A 195 22.76 8.05 10.85
N ALA A 196 23.39 7.60 9.76
CA ALA A 196 24.39 8.38 9.02
C ALA A 196 24.02 8.66 7.55
N SER A 197 23.00 8.00 6.98
CA SER A 197 22.74 8.07 5.54
C SER A 197 21.26 7.92 5.18
N LEU A 198 20.93 8.47 4.02
CA LEU A 198 19.70 8.18 3.30
C LEU A 198 19.98 7.02 2.33
N ILE A 199 19.19 5.96 2.40
CA ILE A 199 19.39 4.72 1.63
C ILE A 199 18.19 4.55 0.69
N PRO A 200 18.39 4.58 -0.64
CA PRO A 200 17.32 4.28 -1.59
C PRO A 200 16.99 2.78 -1.57
N VAL A 201 15.70 2.48 -1.69
CA VAL A 201 15.15 1.13 -1.78
C VAL A 201 14.25 1.09 -3.01
N GLU A 202 14.74 0.40 -4.03
CA GLU A 202 14.09 0.23 -5.33
C GLU A 202 13.40 -1.14 -5.40
N VAL A 203 12.12 -1.17 -5.76
CA VAL A 203 11.32 -2.40 -5.80
C VAL A 203 11.20 -2.91 -7.23
N LYS A 204 11.75 -4.11 -7.47
CA LYS A 204 11.72 -4.73 -8.80
C LYS A 204 11.00 -6.06 -8.80
N ALA A 205 9.93 -6.12 -9.59
CA ALA A 205 9.17 -7.35 -9.85
C ALA A 205 9.86 -8.34 -10.80
N LYS A 206 11.01 -7.96 -11.39
CA LYS A 206 11.88 -8.80 -12.23
C LYS A 206 13.34 -8.61 -11.81
N SER A 207 14.18 -9.61 -12.04
CA SER A 207 15.63 -9.52 -11.83
C SER A 207 16.24 -8.47 -12.77
N GLY A 208 16.52 -7.28 -12.25
CA GLY A 208 17.27 -6.24 -12.94
C GLY A 208 18.10 -5.48 -11.92
N ARG A 209 19.34 -5.14 -12.22
CA ARG A 209 20.18 -4.34 -11.31
C ARG A 209 19.52 -2.98 -11.07
N ALA A 210 19.56 -2.49 -9.84
CA ALA A 210 19.25 -1.09 -9.53
C ALA A 210 20.21 -0.18 -10.33
N LYS A 211 19.74 0.96 -10.84
CA LYS A 211 20.65 1.95 -11.42
C LYS A 211 21.53 2.48 -10.29
N SER A 212 22.85 2.49 -10.47
CA SER A 212 23.74 2.96 -9.41
C SER A 212 23.49 4.46 -9.15
N TRP A 213 23.19 4.81 -7.92
CA TRP A 213 23.21 6.19 -7.46
C TRP A 213 24.67 6.67 -7.41
N LYS A 214 24.98 7.77 -8.10
CA LYS A 214 26.24 8.48 -7.85
C LYS A 214 26.07 9.23 -6.53
N ARG A 215 26.95 8.94 -5.58
CA ARG A 215 27.10 9.68 -4.32
C ARG A 215 27.47 11.13 -4.58
#